data_AF-A0A197K7T0-F1
#
_entry.id   AF-A0A197K7T0-F1
#
_cell.length_a   1.000
_cell.length_b   1.000
_cell.length_c   1.000
_cell.angle_alpha   90.00
_cell.angle_beta   90.00
_cell.angle_gamma   90.00
#
_symmetry.space_group_name_H-M   'P 1'
#
loop_
_entity.id
_entity.type
_entity.pdbx_description
1 polymer ?
#
loop_
_entity_poly.entity_id
_entity_poly.type
_entity_poly.pdbx_seq_one_letter_code
_entity_poly.pdbx_strand_id
1 'polypeptide(L)'
;MSQQYYYYPQPEVPATPLLDQQNNPTPLLTSFADDVFNYLDHACEPKGSCLLEENKIAAMQAFILPHQHHIKMQEFRSVLYNSYYMAFSVETSFSINGPSVTRAGFLTYLRAMIMSDPDEAFKDFATLNQKMQLRHKFGRSQFPRVADPKAKNIAKCVKAYISKVLTAIGMKVYQSGFCDICFNNLTGPYHACQDCDDYAVCQECFALAPKRHNSAHRFKMTEGSADAIQEQDLIAMSIRSAYEHQQAMLDIGNPSSLISGACL
;
A
#
# COMPACT_ATOMS: atom_id res chain seq x y z
N MET A 1 -18.97 -13.77 56.24
CA MET A 1 -19.66 -14.19 55.00
C MET A 1 -19.18 -13.27 53.88
N SER A 2 -18.24 -13.74 53.07
CA SER A 2 -17.63 -12.98 51.97
C SER A 2 -18.50 -13.11 50.72
N GLN A 3 -19.06 -11.99 50.25
CA GLN A 3 -19.84 -11.93 49.02
C GLN A 3 -18.90 -12.09 47.81
N GLN A 4 -19.02 -13.21 47.11
CA GLN A 4 -18.43 -13.41 45.79
C GLN A 4 -19.21 -12.55 44.78
N TYR A 5 -18.62 -11.45 44.35
CA TYR A 5 -19.12 -10.69 43.21
C TYR A 5 -18.83 -11.50 41.94
N TYR A 6 -19.87 -12.11 41.38
CA TYR A 6 -19.80 -12.70 40.05
C TYR A 6 -19.69 -11.57 39.03
N TYR A 7 -18.52 -11.49 38.39
CA TYR A 7 -18.28 -10.60 37.26
C TYR A 7 -19.06 -11.17 36.07
N TYR A 8 -20.29 -10.69 35.86
CA TYR A 8 -21.01 -10.97 34.63
C TYR A 8 -20.31 -10.19 33.52
N PRO A 9 -19.74 -10.86 32.48
CA PRO A 9 -19.22 -10.15 31.33
C PRO A 9 -20.35 -9.29 30.77
N GLN A 10 -20.11 -7.98 30.72
CA GLN A 10 -21.03 -7.05 30.06
C GLN A 10 -21.27 -7.57 28.64
N PRO A 11 -22.53 -7.72 28.20
CA PRO A 11 -22.80 -8.12 26.83
C PRO A 11 -22.10 -7.14 25.91
N GLU A 12 -21.13 -7.63 25.13
CA GLU A 12 -20.41 -6.82 24.17
C GLU A 12 -21.45 -6.18 23.25
N VAL A 13 -21.62 -4.86 23.36
CA VAL A 13 -22.48 -4.12 22.45
C VAL A 13 -21.98 -4.44 21.04
N PRO A 14 -22.84 -4.93 20.13
CA PRO A 14 -22.43 -5.29 18.79
C PRO A 14 -21.73 -4.09 18.15
N ALA A 15 -20.44 -4.24 17.86
CA ALA A 15 -19.66 -3.15 17.32
C ALA A 15 -20.24 -2.74 15.96
N THR A 16 -20.53 -1.45 15.78
CA THR A 16 -21.08 -0.93 14.52
C THR A 16 -20.11 -1.26 13.38
N PRO A 17 -20.58 -1.92 12.30
CA PRO A 17 -19.73 -2.29 11.18
C PRO A 17 -19.23 -1.03 10.44
N LEU A 18 -18.08 -1.13 9.77
CA LEU A 18 -17.51 -0.01 9.01
C LEU A 18 -18.23 0.24 7.69
N LEU A 19 -18.83 -0.80 7.11
CA LEU A 19 -19.62 -0.74 5.89
C LEU A 19 -21.07 -1.19 6.20
N ASP A 20 -22.04 -0.57 5.53
CA ASP A 20 -23.43 -1.00 5.59
C ASP A 20 -23.69 -2.28 4.76
N GLN A 21 -24.95 -2.73 4.68
CA GLN A 21 -25.31 -3.94 3.93
C GLN A 21 -25.11 -3.82 2.42
N GLN A 22 -25.02 -2.60 1.89
CA GLN A 22 -24.75 -2.26 0.49
C GLN A 22 -23.27 -1.90 0.28
N ASN A 23 -22.42 -2.19 1.27
CA ASN A 23 -21.00 -1.86 1.33
C ASN A 23 -20.69 -0.36 1.31
N ASN A 24 -21.65 0.52 1.60
CA ASN A 24 -21.37 1.95 1.69
C ASN A 24 -20.66 2.28 3.02
N PRO A 25 -19.79 3.29 3.02
CA PRO A 25 -19.15 3.76 4.25
C PRO A 25 -20.16 4.19 5.31
N THR A 26 -19.99 3.72 6.54
CA THR A 26 -20.77 4.18 7.69
C THR A 26 -20.23 5.50 8.27
N PRO A 27 -21.00 6.23 9.10
CA PRO A 27 -20.50 7.44 9.77
C PRO A 27 -19.21 7.22 10.56
N LEU A 28 -18.98 6.02 11.09
CA LEU A 28 -17.75 5.68 11.79
C LEU A 28 -16.55 5.66 10.83
N LEU A 29 -16.68 5.03 9.66
CA LEU A 29 -15.62 5.00 8.66
C LEU A 29 -15.36 6.41 8.09
N THR A 30 -16.41 7.19 7.87
CA THR A 30 -16.30 8.60 7.43
C THR A 30 -15.56 9.45 8.46
N SER A 31 -15.92 9.36 9.74
CA SER A 31 -15.25 10.08 10.83
C SER A 31 -13.76 9.73 10.92
N PHE A 32 -13.42 8.45 10.75
CA PHE A 32 -12.02 8.03 10.71
C PHE A 32 -11.27 8.60 9.50
N ALA A 33 -11.89 8.58 8.32
CA ALA A 33 -11.31 9.16 7.12
C ALA A 33 -11.06 10.67 7.30
N ASP A 34 -11.98 11.39 7.94
CA ASP A 34 -11.84 12.80 8.27
C ASP A 34 -10.71 13.05 9.26
N ASP A 35 -10.57 12.23 10.30
CA ASP A 35 -9.48 12.32 11.27
C ASP A 35 -8.10 12.12 10.61
N VAL A 36 -7.97 11.14 9.70
CA VAL A 36 -6.74 10.95 8.89
C VAL A 36 -6.47 12.16 8.01
N PHE A 37 -7.49 12.68 7.31
CA PHE A 37 -7.37 13.88 6.48
C PHE A 37 -6.87 15.07 7.27
N ASN A 38 -7.53 15.37 8.37
CA ASN A 38 -7.21 16.54 9.20
C ASN A 38 -5.80 16.42 9.78
N TYR A 39 -5.39 15.22 10.18
CA TYR A 39 -4.01 14.97 10.61
C TYR A 39 -3.01 15.29 9.50
N LEU A 40 -3.18 14.69 8.31
CA LEU A 40 -2.24 14.85 7.20
C LEU A 40 -2.23 16.29 6.67
N ASP A 41 -3.38 16.95 6.63
CA ASP A 41 -3.51 18.35 6.22
C ASP A 41 -2.84 19.31 7.21
N HIS A 42 -2.77 18.95 8.49
CA HIS A 42 -2.04 19.73 9.49
C HIS A 42 -0.54 19.41 9.52
N ALA A 43 -0.17 18.13 9.36
CA ALA A 43 1.18 17.63 9.54
C ALA A 43 2.06 17.75 8.28
N CYS A 44 1.47 17.87 7.08
CA CYS A 44 2.20 17.83 5.83
C CYS A 44 1.80 18.98 4.90
N GLU A 45 2.78 19.50 4.15
CA GLU A 45 2.52 20.54 3.16
C GLU A 45 1.91 19.98 1.87
N PRO A 46 1.07 20.77 1.18
CA PRO A 46 0.59 22.09 1.60
C PRO A 46 -0.55 21.98 2.62
N LYS A 47 -0.48 22.81 3.67
CA LYS A 47 -1.52 22.84 4.70
C LYS A 47 -2.82 23.47 4.21
N GLY A 48 -3.96 23.02 4.72
CA GLY A 48 -5.27 23.60 4.43
C GLY A 48 -5.83 23.27 3.05
N SER A 49 -5.17 22.43 2.26
CA SER A 49 -5.66 22.12 0.91
C SER A 49 -6.90 21.23 0.92
N CYS A 50 -7.18 20.54 2.04
CA CYS A 50 -8.27 19.57 2.16
C CYS A 50 -8.20 18.47 1.09
N LEU A 51 -7.03 18.26 0.50
CA LEU A 51 -6.72 17.27 -0.51
C LEU A 51 -5.54 16.44 -0.04
N LEU A 52 -5.54 15.14 -0.36
CA LEU A 52 -4.36 14.29 -0.21
C LEU A 52 -3.51 14.42 -1.47
N GLU A 53 -2.61 15.39 -1.40
CA GLU A 53 -1.55 15.59 -2.38
C GLU A 53 -0.43 14.56 -2.21
N GLU A 54 0.47 14.51 -3.16
CA GLU A 54 1.50 13.48 -3.27
C GLU A 54 2.29 13.27 -1.96
N ASN A 55 2.66 14.37 -1.29
CA ASN A 55 3.41 14.34 -0.03
C ASN A 55 2.59 13.82 1.15
N LYS A 56 1.29 14.13 1.20
CA LYS A 56 0.37 13.61 2.22
C LYS A 56 0.15 12.12 2.04
N ILE A 57 -0.02 11.67 0.80
CA ILE A 57 -0.12 10.24 0.47
C ILE A 57 1.19 9.52 0.84
N ALA A 58 2.35 10.13 0.57
CA ALA A 58 3.65 9.55 0.94
C ALA A 58 3.78 9.37 2.44
N ALA A 59 3.43 10.41 3.20
CA ALA A 59 3.45 10.40 4.66
C ALA A 59 2.50 9.32 5.22
N MET A 60 1.28 9.21 4.68
CA MET A 60 0.34 8.16 5.04
C MET A 60 0.91 6.76 4.82
N GLN A 61 1.50 6.52 3.64
CA GLN A 61 2.09 5.24 3.28
C GLN A 61 3.29 4.89 4.18
N ALA A 62 4.10 5.88 4.57
CA ALA A 62 5.21 5.69 5.50
C ALA A 62 4.77 5.19 6.89
N PHE A 63 3.51 5.44 7.29
CA PHE A 63 2.98 4.91 8.55
C PHE A 63 2.53 3.46 8.44
N ILE A 64 1.98 3.06 7.29
CA ILE A 64 1.41 1.73 7.07
C ILE A 64 2.51 0.73 6.70
N LEU A 65 3.44 1.15 5.83
CA LEU A 65 4.47 0.29 5.30
C LEU A 65 5.65 0.20 6.27
N PRO A 66 6.26 -0.98 6.45
CA PRO A 66 7.53 -1.07 7.17
C PRO A 66 8.57 -0.18 6.49
N HIS A 67 9.45 0.46 7.28
CA HIS A 67 10.42 1.46 6.79
C HIS A 67 11.21 1.00 5.55
N GLN A 68 11.58 -0.28 5.49
CA GLN A 68 12.31 -0.87 4.36
C GLN A 68 11.49 -0.88 3.05
N HIS A 69 10.17 -1.04 3.13
CA HIS A 69 9.27 -0.95 1.97
C HIS A 69 9.02 0.49 1.54
N HIS A 70 9.03 1.44 2.49
CA HIS A 70 8.87 2.85 2.17
C HIS A 70 10.03 3.40 1.33
N ILE A 71 11.28 3.02 1.65
CA ILE A 71 12.46 3.43 0.85
C ILE A 71 12.31 2.94 -0.59
N LYS A 72 11.96 1.66 -0.78
CA LYS A 72 11.70 1.10 -2.10
C LYS A 72 10.53 1.80 -2.79
N MET A 73 9.40 2.02 -2.10
CA MET A 73 8.25 2.71 -2.69
C MET A 73 8.54 4.16 -3.09
N GLN A 74 9.47 4.86 -2.43
CA GLN A 74 9.90 6.19 -2.87
C GLN A 74 10.62 6.15 -4.23
N GLU A 75 11.32 5.06 -4.56
CA GLU A 75 11.96 4.87 -5.87
C GLU A 75 10.92 4.58 -6.97
N PHE A 76 9.83 3.90 -6.62
CA PHE A 76 8.74 3.56 -7.55
C PHE A 76 7.56 4.54 -7.48
N ARG A 77 7.75 5.71 -6.85
CA ARG A 77 6.69 6.66 -6.48
C ARG A 77 5.83 7.01 -7.70
N SER A 78 6.42 7.39 -8.83
CA SER A 78 5.69 7.77 -10.05
C SER A 78 4.81 6.66 -10.65
N VAL A 79 5.21 5.39 -10.50
CA VAL A 79 4.51 4.23 -11.09
C VAL A 79 3.46 3.66 -10.14
N LEU A 80 3.79 3.50 -8.86
CA LEU A 80 2.86 2.98 -7.87
C LEU A 80 1.76 3.99 -7.55
N TYR A 81 2.09 5.28 -7.53
CA TYR A 81 1.08 6.32 -7.38
C TYR A 81 0.05 6.22 -8.49
N ASN A 82 0.46 6.01 -9.76
CA ASN A 82 -0.50 5.81 -10.85
C ASN A 82 -1.45 4.63 -10.63
N SER A 83 -0.98 3.51 -10.09
CA SER A 83 -1.82 2.32 -9.89
C SER A 83 -2.83 2.45 -8.75
N TYR A 84 -2.46 3.09 -7.63
CA TYR A 84 -3.39 3.41 -6.57
C TYR A 84 -4.27 4.60 -6.96
N TYR A 85 -3.75 5.59 -7.69
CA TYR A 85 -4.52 6.67 -8.33
C TYR A 85 -5.60 6.14 -9.27
N MET A 86 -5.38 5.01 -9.93
CA MET A 86 -6.43 4.37 -10.76
C MET A 86 -7.59 3.81 -9.92
N ALA A 87 -7.42 3.57 -8.61
CA ALA A 87 -8.53 3.33 -7.70
C ALA A 87 -9.17 4.63 -7.19
N PHE A 88 -8.42 5.72 -7.13
CA PHE A 88 -8.88 7.06 -6.75
C PHE A 88 -9.49 7.87 -7.90
N SER A 89 -9.32 7.45 -9.16
CA SER A 89 -9.61 8.21 -10.38
C SER A 89 -11.08 8.57 -10.58
N VAL A 90 -11.97 8.02 -9.74
CA VAL A 90 -13.38 8.44 -9.70
C VAL A 90 -13.54 9.83 -9.06
N GLU A 91 -12.60 10.26 -8.21
CA GLU A 91 -12.69 11.56 -7.50
C GLU A 91 -11.31 12.23 -7.27
N THR A 92 -10.47 12.23 -8.31
CA THR A 92 -9.23 13.00 -8.33
C THR A 92 -9.48 14.44 -8.75
N SER A 93 -8.96 15.40 -7.97
CA SER A 93 -8.88 16.80 -8.36
C SER A 93 -7.50 17.09 -8.95
N PHE A 94 -7.43 17.92 -10.00
CA PHE A 94 -6.16 18.40 -10.53
C PHE A 94 -5.92 19.82 -10.04
N SER A 95 -4.81 20.03 -9.33
CA SER A 95 -4.38 21.33 -8.84
C SER A 95 -3.07 21.76 -9.51
N ILE A 96 -2.59 22.97 -9.19
CA ILE A 96 -1.26 23.43 -9.61
C ILE A 96 -0.12 22.54 -9.08
N ASN A 97 -0.39 21.73 -8.04
CA ASN A 97 0.55 20.78 -7.47
C ASN A 97 0.42 19.36 -8.06
N GLY A 98 -0.39 19.21 -9.12
CA GLY A 98 -0.67 17.93 -9.76
C GLY A 98 -1.96 17.26 -9.27
N PRO A 99 -2.11 15.95 -9.51
CA PRO A 99 -3.31 15.22 -9.12
C PRO A 99 -3.37 15.11 -7.59
N SER A 100 -4.58 15.16 -7.04
CA SER A 100 -4.82 15.11 -5.61
C SER A 100 -6.10 14.32 -5.32
N VAL A 101 -6.13 13.61 -4.19
CA VAL A 101 -7.28 12.79 -3.81
C VAL A 101 -8.21 13.58 -2.88
N THR A 102 -9.49 13.62 -3.23
CA THR A 102 -10.54 14.25 -2.40
C THR A 102 -10.93 13.35 -1.22
N ARG A 103 -11.70 13.89 -0.26
CA ARG A 103 -12.20 13.10 0.89
C ARG A 103 -12.99 11.86 0.47
N ALA A 104 -13.91 12.00 -0.48
CA ALA A 104 -14.75 10.88 -0.91
C ALA A 104 -13.97 9.89 -1.80
N GLY A 105 -12.96 10.35 -2.55
CA GLY A 105 -11.96 9.49 -3.19
C GLY A 105 -11.20 8.63 -2.17
N PHE A 106 -10.77 9.22 -1.05
CA PHE A 106 -10.12 8.46 0.02
C PHE A 106 -11.04 7.47 0.72
N LEU A 107 -12.28 7.88 0.98
CA LEU A 107 -13.27 7.00 1.57
C LEU A 107 -13.56 5.79 0.66
N THR A 108 -13.58 6.00 -0.65
CA THR A 108 -13.70 4.95 -1.67
C THR A 108 -12.52 3.97 -1.62
N TYR A 109 -11.30 4.48 -1.44
CA TYR A 109 -10.11 3.64 -1.24
C TYR A 109 -10.17 2.81 0.04
N LEU A 110 -10.52 3.42 1.17
CA LEU A 110 -10.67 2.69 2.44
C LEU A 110 -11.72 1.58 2.33
N ARG A 111 -12.85 1.85 1.67
CA ARG A 111 -13.86 0.84 1.33
C ARG A 111 -13.26 -0.27 0.48
N ALA A 112 -12.51 0.05 -0.57
CA ALA A 112 -11.89 -0.93 -1.45
C ALA A 112 -10.91 -1.84 -0.69
N MET A 113 -10.08 -1.27 0.20
CA MET A 113 -9.18 -2.03 1.07
C MET A 113 -9.94 -3.04 1.94
N ILE A 114 -10.98 -2.55 2.64
CA ILE A 114 -11.83 -3.39 3.52
C ILE A 114 -12.47 -4.53 2.72
N MET A 115 -12.95 -4.24 1.50
CA MET A 115 -13.58 -5.25 0.65
C MET A 115 -12.58 -6.24 0.05
N SER A 116 -11.35 -5.83 -0.26
CA SER A 116 -10.35 -6.71 -0.87
C SER A 116 -9.66 -7.64 0.11
N ASP A 117 -9.31 -7.13 1.30
CA ASP A 117 -8.64 -7.89 2.35
C ASP A 117 -8.98 -7.26 3.72
N PRO A 118 -10.08 -7.72 4.38
CA PRO A 118 -10.52 -7.15 5.64
C PRO A 118 -9.52 -7.31 6.78
N ASP A 119 -8.70 -8.37 6.77
CA ASP A 119 -7.71 -8.64 7.81
C ASP A 119 -6.51 -7.71 7.70
N GLU A 120 -6.03 -7.48 6.48
CA GLU A 120 -4.95 -6.53 6.24
C GLU A 120 -5.42 -5.09 6.48
N ALA A 121 -6.62 -4.73 6.01
CA ALA A 121 -7.22 -3.42 6.29
C ALA A 121 -7.33 -3.15 7.80
N PHE A 122 -7.70 -4.16 8.60
CA PHE A 122 -7.75 -4.02 10.05
C PHE A 122 -6.37 -3.68 10.66
N LYS A 123 -5.30 -4.35 10.20
CA LYS A 123 -3.93 -4.05 10.66
C LYS A 123 -3.49 -2.66 10.26
N ASP A 124 -3.77 -2.26 9.03
CA ASP A 124 -3.40 -0.93 8.51
C ASP A 124 -4.10 0.16 9.29
N PHE A 125 -5.40 0.00 9.57
CA PHE A 125 -6.18 0.96 10.34
C PHE A 125 -5.69 1.05 11.78
N ALA A 126 -5.38 -0.09 12.41
CA ALA A 126 -4.80 -0.10 13.76
C ALA A 126 -3.44 0.62 13.80
N THR A 127 -2.61 0.41 12.78
CA THR A 127 -1.29 1.03 12.65
C THR A 127 -1.41 2.54 12.45
N LEU A 128 -2.27 2.99 11.52
CA LEU A 128 -2.55 4.41 11.30
C LEU A 128 -3.05 5.09 12.58
N ASN A 129 -4.05 4.48 13.22
CA ASN A 129 -4.63 5.01 14.44
C ASN A 129 -3.59 5.14 15.57
N GLN A 130 -2.69 4.15 15.70
CA GLN A 130 -1.61 4.21 16.67
C GLN A 130 -0.58 5.29 16.33
N LYS A 131 -0.13 5.37 15.07
CA LYS A 131 0.94 6.29 14.64
C LYS A 131 0.49 7.75 14.64
N MET A 132 -0.75 8.01 14.20
CA MET A 132 -1.34 9.35 14.15
C MET A 132 -2.09 9.72 15.43
N GLN A 133 -2.18 8.81 16.40
CA GLN A 133 -2.91 9.00 17.67
C GLN A 133 -4.37 9.41 17.45
N LEU A 134 -5.06 8.77 16.50
CA LEU A 134 -6.45 9.11 16.21
C LEU A 134 -7.38 8.58 17.31
N ARG A 135 -8.60 9.09 17.33
CA ARG A 135 -9.57 8.83 18.40
C ARG A 135 -10.22 7.45 18.33
N HIS A 136 -10.18 6.82 17.16
CA HIS A 136 -11.00 5.66 16.84
C HIS A 136 -10.28 4.33 17.11
N LYS A 137 -10.76 3.56 18.09
CA LYS A 137 -10.30 2.18 18.26
C LYS A 137 -11.23 1.25 17.49
N PHE A 138 -10.65 0.43 16.61
CA PHE A 138 -11.40 -0.56 15.86
C PHE A 138 -11.29 -1.95 16.47
N GLY A 139 -12.42 -2.66 16.52
CA GLY A 139 -12.48 -4.10 16.76
C GLY A 139 -12.50 -4.86 15.44
N ARG A 140 -11.87 -6.03 15.38
CA ARG A 140 -11.89 -6.90 14.20
C ARG A 140 -13.30 -7.26 13.73
N SER A 141 -14.27 -7.30 14.65
CA SER A 141 -15.69 -7.55 14.39
C SER A 141 -16.37 -6.48 13.54
N GLN A 142 -15.79 -5.27 13.42
CA GLN A 142 -16.34 -4.18 12.61
C GLN A 142 -16.01 -4.31 11.11
N PHE A 143 -15.10 -5.22 10.77
CA PHE A 143 -14.70 -5.52 9.40
C PHE A 143 -15.43 -6.77 8.91
N PRO A 144 -15.71 -6.88 7.60
CA PRO A 144 -16.21 -8.13 7.02
C PRO A 144 -15.34 -9.33 7.40
N ARG A 145 -15.96 -10.50 7.55
CA ARG A 145 -15.21 -11.74 7.86
C ARG A 145 -14.51 -12.31 6.63
N VAL A 146 -15.05 -12.04 5.45
CA VAL A 146 -14.55 -12.56 4.18
C VAL A 146 -14.45 -11.39 3.21
N ALA A 147 -13.38 -11.38 2.42
CA ALA A 147 -13.24 -10.45 1.32
C ALA A 147 -14.38 -10.62 0.30
N ASP A 148 -14.78 -9.53 -0.33
CA ASP A 148 -15.65 -9.57 -1.49
C ASP A 148 -14.91 -10.29 -2.64
N PRO A 149 -15.46 -11.39 -3.20
CA PRO A 149 -14.76 -12.16 -4.23
C PRO A 149 -14.42 -11.34 -5.48
N LYS A 150 -15.27 -10.38 -5.85
CA LYS A 150 -15.06 -9.51 -7.01
C LYS A 150 -13.94 -8.51 -6.71
N ALA A 151 -13.93 -7.87 -5.54
CA ALA A 151 -12.87 -6.97 -5.12
C ALA A 151 -11.51 -7.70 -5.06
N LYS A 152 -11.48 -8.90 -4.47
CA LYS A 152 -10.26 -9.73 -4.40
C LYS A 152 -9.74 -10.13 -5.78
N ASN A 153 -10.63 -10.51 -6.70
CA ASN A 153 -10.26 -10.83 -8.08
C ASN A 153 -9.71 -9.61 -8.82
N ILE A 154 -10.33 -8.43 -8.66
CA ILE A 154 -9.84 -7.18 -9.25
C ILE A 154 -8.45 -6.85 -8.72
N ALA A 155 -8.25 -6.88 -7.40
CA ALA A 155 -6.96 -6.63 -6.78
C ALA A 155 -5.88 -7.60 -7.31
N LYS A 156 -6.21 -8.88 -7.46
CA LYS A 156 -5.32 -9.88 -8.06
C LYS A 156 -4.97 -9.56 -9.52
N CYS A 157 -5.95 -9.20 -10.34
CA CYS A 157 -5.75 -8.82 -11.74
C CYS A 157 -4.88 -7.57 -11.87
N VAL A 158 -5.13 -6.55 -11.05
CA VAL A 158 -4.36 -5.30 -11.02
C VAL A 158 -2.92 -5.58 -10.62
N LYS A 159 -2.70 -6.36 -9.55
CA LYS A 159 -1.35 -6.76 -9.11
C LYS A 159 -0.59 -7.50 -10.22
N ALA A 160 -1.25 -8.45 -10.89
CA ALA A 160 -0.66 -9.19 -12.00
C ALA A 160 -0.32 -8.27 -13.19
N TYR A 161 -1.20 -7.33 -13.52
CA TYR A 161 -0.96 -6.36 -14.59
C TYR A 161 0.21 -5.42 -14.27
N ILE A 162 0.24 -4.84 -13.07
CA ILE A 162 1.36 -3.99 -12.62
C ILE A 162 2.67 -4.78 -12.69
N SER A 163 2.68 -6.01 -12.18
CA SER A 163 3.86 -6.88 -12.23
C SER A 163 4.34 -7.11 -13.67
N LYS A 164 3.40 -7.37 -14.60
CA LYS A 164 3.69 -7.52 -16.02
C LYS A 164 4.26 -6.24 -16.63
N VAL A 165 3.66 -5.08 -16.35
CA VAL A 165 4.12 -3.77 -16.87
C VAL A 165 5.51 -3.46 -16.36
N LEU A 166 5.74 -3.59 -15.05
CA LEU A 166 7.05 -3.37 -14.43
C LEU A 166 8.10 -4.30 -15.05
N THR A 167 7.78 -5.58 -15.24
CA THR A 167 8.68 -6.52 -15.92
C THR A 167 9.01 -6.10 -17.35
N ALA A 168 8.01 -5.61 -18.11
CA ALA A 168 8.19 -5.18 -19.49
C ALA A 168 9.09 -3.95 -19.65
N ILE A 169 9.14 -3.07 -18.64
CA ILE A 169 10.03 -1.91 -18.62
C ILE A 169 11.40 -2.22 -17.99
N GLY A 170 11.75 -3.51 -17.89
CA GLY A 170 13.03 -3.97 -17.33
C GLY A 170 13.12 -3.88 -15.81
N MET A 171 12.02 -3.53 -15.13
CA MET A 171 11.95 -3.49 -13.68
C MET A 171 11.53 -4.87 -13.19
N LYS A 172 12.52 -5.67 -12.76
CA LYS A 172 12.23 -6.92 -12.06
C LYS A 172 11.48 -6.56 -10.78
N VAL A 173 10.18 -6.88 -10.72
CA VAL A 173 9.41 -6.82 -9.46
C VAL A 173 9.92 -7.95 -8.59
N TYR A 174 11.02 -7.68 -7.91
CA TYR A 174 11.62 -8.65 -7.04
C TYR A 174 10.73 -8.81 -5.80
N GLN A 175 10.00 -9.92 -5.71
CA GLN A 175 9.60 -10.48 -4.41
C GLN A 175 10.78 -11.19 -3.73
N SER A 176 12.02 -11.02 -4.21
CA SER A 176 13.17 -11.63 -3.53
C SER A 176 13.41 -10.92 -2.23
N GLY A 177 13.51 -11.73 -1.20
CA GLY A 177 13.95 -11.28 0.10
C GLY A 177 12.95 -11.58 1.17
N PHE A 178 11.78 -12.18 0.90
CA PHE A 178 10.87 -12.60 1.97
C PHE A 178 10.51 -14.08 1.85
N CYS A 179 10.36 -14.75 2.98
CA CYS A 179 9.83 -16.09 3.02
C CYS A 179 8.30 -16.07 2.78
N ASP A 180 7.79 -16.82 1.81
CA ASP A 180 6.35 -16.91 1.51
C ASP A 180 5.50 -17.59 2.61
N ILE A 181 6.13 -18.11 3.65
CA ILE A 181 5.45 -18.77 4.77
C ILE A 181 5.44 -17.90 6.03
N CYS A 182 6.58 -17.32 6.42
CA CYS A 182 6.68 -16.51 7.64
C CYS A 182 6.84 -15.01 7.39
N PHE A 183 7.01 -14.59 6.14
CA PHE A 183 7.21 -13.20 5.70
C PHE A 183 8.43 -12.49 6.31
N ASN A 184 9.35 -13.23 6.92
CA ASN A 184 10.64 -12.68 7.36
C ASN A 184 11.58 -12.47 6.18
N ASN A 185 12.52 -11.54 6.35
CA ASN A 185 13.56 -11.31 5.36
C ASN A 185 14.44 -12.57 5.16
N LEU A 186 14.74 -12.93 3.90
CA LEU A 186 15.67 -14.00 3.51
C LEU A 186 17.11 -13.47 3.51
N THR A 187 17.60 -13.08 4.68
CA THR A 187 18.98 -12.57 4.87
C THR A 187 20.04 -13.67 4.92
N GLY A 188 19.63 -14.93 5.03
CA GLY A 188 20.49 -16.10 5.04
C GLY A 188 20.10 -17.11 3.94
N PRO A 189 20.58 -18.36 4.03
CA PRO A 189 20.20 -19.40 3.08
C PRO A 189 18.69 -19.61 3.04
N TYR A 190 18.17 -19.74 1.83
CA TYR A 190 16.75 -19.94 1.57
C TYR A 190 16.54 -20.95 0.45
N HIS A 191 15.31 -21.42 0.28
CA HIS A 191 14.94 -22.39 -0.75
C HIS A 191 13.99 -21.73 -1.74
N ALA A 192 14.46 -21.51 -2.96
CA ALA A 192 13.66 -21.03 -4.08
C ALA A 192 13.00 -22.20 -4.81
N CYS A 193 11.72 -22.08 -5.14
CA CYS A 193 11.04 -23.00 -6.03
C CYS A 193 11.66 -22.93 -7.44
N GLN A 194 11.90 -24.05 -8.08
CA GLN A 194 12.42 -24.10 -9.45
C GLN A 194 11.33 -24.12 -10.51
N ASP A 195 10.09 -24.38 -10.09
CA ASP A 195 8.93 -24.45 -10.98
C ASP A 195 8.01 -23.21 -10.83
N CYS A 196 8.37 -22.26 -9.97
CA CYS A 196 7.71 -20.96 -9.80
C CYS A 196 8.75 -19.84 -9.71
N ASP A 197 8.51 -18.73 -10.38
CA ASP A 197 9.46 -17.61 -10.46
C ASP A 197 9.55 -16.76 -9.17
N ASP A 198 8.55 -16.87 -8.28
CA ASP A 198 8.30 -15.95 -7.18
C ASP A 198 8.08 -16.63 -5.82
N TYR A 199 8.36 -17.92 -5.68
CA TYR A 199 8.17 -18.65 -4.41
C TYR A 199 9.51 -19.01 -3.75
N ALA A 200 9.76 -18.47 -2.56
CA ALA A 200 10.95 -18.69 -1.76
C ALA A 200 10.62 -18.86 -0.26
N VAL A 201 11.31 -19.77 0.42
CA VAL A 201 11.12 -19.99 1.86
C VAL A 201 12.44 -19.98 2.61
N CYS A 202 12.45 -19.43 3.82
CA CYS A 202 13.64 -19.49 4.67
C CYS A 202 13.92 -20.94 5.09
N GLN A 203 15.14 -21.20 5.55
CA GLN A 203 15.57 -22.52 6.01
C GLN A 203 14.60 -23.11 7.06
N GLU A 204 14.11 -22.29 7.99
CA GLU A 204 13.20 -22.71 9.06
C GLU A 204 11.81 -23.11 8.53
N CYS A 205 11.36 -22.48 7.45
CA CYS A 205 10.04 -22.72 6.86
C CYS A 205 10.06 -23.81 5.78
N PHE A 206 11.23 -24.26 5.32
CA PHE A 206 11.33 -25.22 4.23
C PHE A 206 10.57 -26.53 4.48
N ALA A 207 10.58 -27.03 5.72
CA ALA A 207 9.83 -28.24 6.10
C ALA A 207 8.30 -28.10 5.92
N LEU A 208 7.79 -26.87 5.87
CA LEU A 208 6.37 -26.58 5.64
C LEU A 208 6.03 -26.40 4.16
N ALA A 209 7.02 -26.19 3.30
CA ALA A 209 6.80 -25.90 1.89
C ALA A 209 6.04 -27.01 1.15
N PRO A 210 6.34 -28.31 1.29
CA PRO A 210 5.56 -29.37 0.62
C PRO A 210 4.10 -29.46 1.07
N LYS A 211 3.77 -28.89 2.24
CA LYS A 211 2.39 -28.87 2.78
C LYS A 211 1.62 -27.60 2.40
N ARG A 212 2.33 -26.50 2.18
CA ARG A 212 1.77 -25.15 1.93
C ARG A 212 1.94 -24.67 0.50
N HIS A 213 2.71 -25.42 -0.29
CA HIS A 213 2.94 -25.23 -1.72
C HIS A 213 2.74 -26.57 -2.44
N ASN A 214 2.80 -26.57 -3.77
CA ASN A 214 2.69 -27.80 -4.55
C ASN A 214 3.85 -28.75 -4.20
N SER A 215 3.53 -29.91 -3.63
CA SER A 215 4.52 -30.92 -3.22
C SER A 215 5.30 -31.53 -4.38
N ALA A 216 4.80 -31.39 -5.62
CA ALA A 216 5.51 -31.84 -6.82
C ALA A 216 6.60 -30.86 -7.28
N HIS A 217 6.62 -29.64 -6.75
CA HIS A 217 7.62 -28.66 -7.14
C HIS A 217 8.96 -28.91 -6.46
N ARG A 218 10.03 -28.64 -7.21
CA ARG A 218 11.41 -28.78 -6.77
C ARG A 218 11.89 -27.48 -6.16
N PHE A 219 12.78 -27.61 -5.19
CA PHE A 219 13.39 -26.47 -4.51
C PHE A 219 14.91 -26.52 -4.65
N LYS A 220 15.52 -25.35 -4.80
CA LYS A 220 16.96 -25.16 -4.80
C LYS A 220 17.35 -24.25 -3.65
N MET A 221 18.34 -24.69 -2.87
CA MET A 221 18.96 -23.84 -1.87
C MET A 221 19.77 -22.74 -2.55
N THR A 222 19.54 -21.51 -2.11
CA THR A 222 20.18 -20.29 -2.61
C THR A 222 20.73 -19.53 -1.42
N GLU A 223 21.92 -18.95 -1.57
CA GLU A 223 22.47 -18.05 -0.55
C GLU A 223 21.78 -16.68 -0.67
N GLY A 224 21.32 -16.13 0.44
CA GLY A 224 20.85 -14.75 0.50
C GLY A 224 22.01 -13.82 0.18
N SER A 225 22.01 -13.16 -0.98
CA SER A 225 23.00 -12.13 -1.25
C SER A 225 22.67 -10.90 -0.43
N ALA A 226 23.60 -10.48 0.44
CA ALA A 226 23.58 -9.14 1.00
C ALA A 226 23.63 -8.07 -0.13
N ASP A 227 24.12 -8.46 -1.31
CA ASP A 227 24.34 -7.61 -2.48
C ASP A 227 23.08 -7.32 -3.32
N ALA A 228 21.92 -7.92 -3.01
CA ALA A 228 20.64 -7.54 -3.65
C ALA A 228 20.26 -6.06 -3.40
N ILE A 229 21.00 -5.36 -2.53
CA ILE A 229 20.92 -3.92 -2.28
C ILE A 229 21.63 -3.13 -3.41
N GLN A 230 22.71 -3.64 -4.03
CA GLN A 230 23.46 -2.91 -5.06
C GLN A 230 22.76 -2.84 -6.43
N GLU A 231 21.98 -3.86 -6.79
CA GLU A 231 21.21 -3.86 -8.04
C GLU A 231 20.01 -2.88 -7.97
N GLN A 232 19.56 -2.55 -6.75
CA GLN A 232 18.47 -1.59 -6.49
C GLN A 232 18.94 -0.14 -6.71
N ASP A 233 20.19 0.19 -6.39
CA ASP A 233 20.77 1.52 -6.65
C ASP A 233 20.86 1.83 -8.15
N LEU A 234 21.20 0.84 -8.99
CA LEU A 234 21.24 0.98 -10.44
C LEU A 234 19.85 1.22 -11.05
N ILE A 235 18.83 0.55 -10.51
CA ILE A 235 17.42 0.73 -10.92
C ILE A 235 16.90 2.11 -10.50
N ALA A 236 17.19 2.55 -9.27
CA ALA A 236 16.84 3.90 -8.80
C ALA A 236 17.47 5.01 -9.66
N MET A 237 18.70 4.80 -10.15
CA MET A 237 19.36 5.71 -11.11
C MET A 237 18.67 5.73 -12.48
N SER A 238 18.27 4.57 -13.01
CA SER A 238 17.53 4.52 -14.29
C SER A 238 16.14 5.14 -14.22
N ILE A 239 15.41 4.96 -13.10
CA ILE A 239 14.10 5.60 -12.90
C ILE A 239 14.24 7.13 -12.81
N ARG A 240 15.26 7.62 -12.09
CA ARG A 240 15.56 9.06 -12.00
C ARG A 240 15.83 9.67 -13.37
N SER A 241 16.64 9.00 -14.19
CA SER A 241 16.94 9.44 -15.55
C SER A 241 15.70 9.46 -16.46
N ALA A 242 14.82 8.46 -16.36
CA ALA A 242 13.56 8.43 -17.10
C ALA A 242 12.61 9.57 -16.69
N TYR A 243 12.56 9.89 -15.39
CA TYR A 243 11.76 11.00 -14.87
C TYR A 243 12.28 12.36 -15.33
N GLU A 244 13.59 12.58 -15.29
CA GLU A 244 14.23 13.80 -15.79
C GLU A 244 13.96 14.00 -17.29
N HIS A 245 14.00 12.92 -18.07
CA HIS A 245 13.67 12.97 -19.50
C HIS A 245 12.19 13.32 -19.75
N GLN A 246 11.28 12.73 -18.98
CA GLN A 246 9.84 13.05 -19.08
C GLN A 246 9.55 14.51 -18.68
N GLN A 247 10.20 15.02 -17.63
CA GLN A 247 10.05 16.41 -17.20
C GLN A 247 10.57 17.37 -18.28
N ALA A 248 11.71 17.07 -18.89
CA ALA A 248 12.26 17.86 -19.99
C ALA A 248 11.32 17.90 -21.21
N MET A 249 10.63 16.80 -21.53
CA MET A 249 9.63 16.77 -22.60
C MET A 249 8.40 17.64 -22.30
N LEU A 250 7.99 17.72 -21.03
CA LEU A 250 6.87 18.57 -20.59
C LEU A 250 7.26 20.06 -20.62
N ASP A 251 8.51 20.39 -20.30
CA ASP A 251 9.00 21.77 -20.32
C ASP A 251 9.15 22.32 -21.75
N ILE A 252 9.50 21.47 -22.73
CA ILE A 252 9.54 21.81 -24.16
C ILE A 252 8.13 22.12 -24.70
N GLY A 253 7.10 21.54 -24.10
CA GLY A 253 5.70 21.76 -24.45
C GLY A 253 5.06 23.01 -23.86
N ASN A 254 5.78 23.80 -23.06
CA ASN A 254 5.24 25.01 -22.42
C ASN A 254 5.55 26.27 -23.25
N PRO A 255 4.60 26.82 -24.03
CA PRO A 255 4.83 27.98 -24.91
C PRO A 255 5.11 29.29 -24.15
N SER A 256 5.02 29.29 -22.82
CA SER A 256 5.25 30.48 -21.98
C SER A 256 6.72 30.91 -21.90
N SER A 257 7.67 30.08 -22.33
CA SER A 257 9.12 30.37 -22.26
C SER A 257 9.68 31.13 -23.47
N LEU A 258 8.89 31.37 -24.53
CA LEU A 258 9.35 31.99 -25.78
C LEU A 258 9.01 33.49 -25.95
N ILE A 259 8.41 34.17 -24.95
CA ILE A 259 7.92 35.56 -25.11
C ILE A 259 8.78 36.61 -24.35
N SER A 260 10.04 36.31 -23.99
CA SER A 260 10.89 37.27 -23.25
C SER A 260 11.98 37.98 -24.08
N GLY A 261 11.87 38.04 -25.41
CA GLY A 261 12.97 38.56 -26.23
C GLY A 261 12.58 39.18 -27.56
N ALA A 262 11.72 40.21 -27.56
CA ALA A 262 11.59 41.12 -28.71
C ALA A 262 10.90 42.44 -28.33
N CYS A 263 11.59 43.29 -27.56
CA CYS A 263 11.31 44.73 -27.54
C CYS A 263 12.66 45.47 -27.48
N LEU A 264 13.22 45.75 -28.65
CA LEU A 264 14.10 46.88 -28.92
C LEU A 264 13.73 47.43 -30.30
#